data_AF-A0A8C1KSF5-F1
#
_entry.id   AF-A0A8C1KSF5-F1
#
_cell.length_a   1.000
_cell.length_b   1.000
_cell.length_c   1.000
_cell.angle_alpha   90.00
_cell.angle_beta   90.00
_cell.angle_gamma   90.00
#
_symmetry.space_group_name_H-M   'P 1'
#
loop_
_entity.id
_entity.type
_entity.pdbx_description
1 polymer ?
#
loop_
_entity_poly.entity_id
_entity_poly.type
_entity_poly.pdbx_seq_one_letter_code
_entity_poly.pdbx_strand_id
1 'polypeptide(L)'
;MSVTIHSTTTKVPRTMTSKSIITKTRGSSVFSPQKAYSVYGGNLGGTTRISSYKVGGGGGYGGGYGFGGGYGGGYGGGYGGGFSTGILVGGDSDLVQLNEKATMQNLNDRLASYLEKVRSLEAANATLERQIREYYEKKGPIAQRDYSHYWNTIKDLKDKIKNTTINNANILLQIDNAKLAADDFRIKYEHELVMRQTVEADIANLRRLLDQMTLTKADLEMQIENLQDELAFMKKNHQEELAALRSQLTGTVNVEVDAAPQQDLNKVLEEIRSHYENIIQKHRREQEDWFKNKTAGLNKEVSISTETIQTTKTQITDLRRTLQGLEIELQSQLSMKAALENSLADTEARYSAMLAGYQNQINMLEAELCEVRASIEQQGRDYALLLDIKSRLEQEIATYRSLLENQDIKTQIPGGPITISTGGTTTTTTTIQKTQHTF
;
A
#
# COMPACT_ATOMS: atom_id res chain seq x y z
N MET A 1 74.94 -16.35 -56.57
CA MET A 1 74.80 -15.83 -55.19
C MET A 1 73.97 -14.55 -55.30
N SER A 2 72.88 -14.34 -54.54
CA SER A 2 72.33 -15.16 -53.45
C SER A 2 70.81 -15.33 -53.60
N VAL A 3 70.25 -16.37 -52.96
CA VAL A 3 68.80 -16.63 -52.91
C VAL A 3 68.28 -16.18 -51.54
N THR A 4 67.32 -15.26 -51.50
CA THR A 4 66.75 -14.71 -50.26
C THR A 4 65.37 -15.30 -50.00
N ILE A 5 65.33 -16.37 -49.20
CA ILE A 5 64.09 -17.09 -48.85
C ILE A 5 63.33 -16.29 -47.78
N HIS A 6 62.10 -15.84 -48.09
CA HIS A 6 61.20 -15.23 -47.11
C HIS A 6 60.16 -16.25 -46.63
N SER A 7 60.25 -16.63 -45.35
CA SER A 7 59.35 -17.61 -44.72
C SER A 7 58.11 -16.95 -44.10
N THR A 8 56.99 -16.93 -44.84
CA THR A 8 55.71 -16.43 -44.33
C THR A 8 54.98 -17.47 -43.46
N THR A 9 54.95 -17.23 -42.15
CA THR A 9 54.32 -18.16 -41.18
C THR A 9 52.80 -18.03 -41.19
N THR A 10 52.10 -19.00 -41.77
CA THR A 10 50.63 -19.11 -41.74
C THR A 10 50.16 -19.72 -40.40
N LYS A 11 49.39 -18.96 -39.61
CA LYS A 11 48.69 -19.49 -38.43
C LYS A 11 47.28 -19.94 -38.79
N VAL A 12 47.09 -21.26 -38.85
CA VAL A 12 45.76 -21.89 -39.00
C VAL A 12 44.94 -21.71 -37.71
N PRO A 13 43.64 -21.33 -37.77
CA PRO A 13 42.77 -21.32 -36.60
C PRO A 13 42.57 -22.73 -36.05
N ARG A 14 42.75 -22.93 -34.73
CA ARG A 14 42.44 -24.22 -34.09
C ARG A 14 40.93 -24.42 -34.04
N THR A 15 40.45 -25.50 -34.66
CA THR A 15 39.16 -26.09 -34.30
C THR A 15 39.21 -26.56 -32.85
N MET A 16 38.17 -26.23 -32.07
CA MET A 16 37.93 -26.80 -30.75
C MET A 16 36.56 -27.46 -30.75
N THR A 17 36.52 -28.70 -30.29
CA THR A 17 35.39 -29.60 -30.45
C THR A 17 34.29 -29.35 -29.42
N SER A 18 33.05 -29.59 -29.83
CA SER A 18 31.86 -29.51 -28.98
C SER A 18 32.00 -30.38 -27.73
N LYS A 19 31.59 -29.87 -26.57
CA LYS A 19 31.17 -30.69 -25.44
C LYS A 19 29.66 -30.56 -25.27
N SER A 20 29.00 -31.70 -25.12
CA SER A 20 27.55 -31.83 -25.13
C SER A 20 26.99 -32.04 -23.72
N ILE A 21 25.71 -31.67 -23.55
CA ILE A 21 24.79 -32.15 -22.50
C ILE A 21 25.16 -31.81 -21.04
N ILE A 22 24.31 -30.99 -20.41
CA ILE A 22 23.44 -31.44 -19.32
C ILE A 22 22.15 -30.62 -19.40
N THR A 23 21.03 -31.29 -19.66
CA THR A 23 19.70 -30.67 -19.67
C THR A 23 19.14 -30.70 -18.25
N LYS A 24 18.78 -29.54 -17.68
CA LYS A 24 17.87 -29.50 -16.54
C LYS A 24 16.46 -29.13 -17.02
N THR A 25 15.51 -30.00 -16.70
CA THR A 25 14.09 -29.89 -17.06
C THR A 25 13.48 -28.60 -16.52
N ARG A 26 12.92 -27.79 -17.42
CA ARG A 26 12.16 -26.59 -17.06
C ARG A 26 10.80 -27.01 -16.51
N GLY A 27 10.55 -26.83 -15.22
CA GLY A 27 9.26 -27.14 -14.61
C GLY A 27 8.17 -26.23 -15.17
N SER A 28 7.10 -26.81 -15.72
CA SER A 28 5.98 -26.07 -16.30
C SER A 28 5.00 -25.61 -15.22
N SER A 29 5.21 -24.42 -14.68
CA SER A 29 4.19 -23.73 -13.87
C SER A 29 3.05 -23.24 -14.76
N VAL A 30 1.98 -24.03 -14.84
CA VAL A 30 0.76 -23.67 -15.60
C VAL A 30 0.14 -22.41 -14.98
N PHE A 31 0.07 -21.34 -15.78
CA PHE A 31 -0.58 -20.09 -15.35
C PHE A 31 -2.09 -20.30 -15.27
N SER A 32 -2.60 -20.48 -14.05
CA SER A 32 -4.04 -20.56 -13.79
C SER A 32 -4.60 -19.14 -13.68
N PRO A 33 -5.58 -18.73 -14.50
CA PRO A 33 -6.20 -17.42 -14.36
C PRO A 33 -6.96 -17.35 -13.02
N GLN A 34 -6.74 -16.30 -12.23
CA GLN A 34 -7.51 -16.11 -11.01
C GLN A 34 -8.96 -15.75 -11.36
N LYS A 35 -9.92 -16.38 -10.66
CA LYS A 35 -11.34 -16.00 -10.76
C LYS A 35 -11.52 -14.58 -10.25
N ALA A 36 -12.03 -13.70 -11.11
CA ALA A 36 -12.62 -12.45 -10.65
C ALA A 36 -13.84 -12.75 -9.76
N TYR A 37 -13.94 -12.07 -8.62
CA TYR A 37 -15.13 -12.12 -7.78
C TYR A 37 -16.19 -11.16 -8.32
N SER A 38 -17.36 -11.68 -8.65
CA SER A 38 -18.51 -10.85 -9.02
C SER A 38 -19.05 -10.13 -7.78
N VAL A 39 -19.08 -8.80 -7.83
CA VAL A 39 -19.80 -7.97 -6.86
C VAL A 39 -21.14 -7.61 -7.50
N TYR A 40 -22.19 -8.36 -7.15
CA TYR A 40 -23.55 -8.03 -7.55
C TYR A 40 -24.14 -6.98 -6.60
N GLY A 41 -24.79 -5.96 -7.13
CA GLY A 41 -25.35 -4.86 -6.34
C GLY A 41 -26.58 -5.28 -5.54
N GLY A 42 -26.54 -5.09 -4.21
CA GLY A 42 -27.68 -5.29 -3.31
C GLY A 42 -28.03 -3.99 -2.60
N ASN A 43 -29.11 -3.33 -3.01
CA ASN A 43 -29.55 -2.05 -2.44
C ASN A 43 -30.49 -2.25 -1.24
N LEU A 44 -29.96 -2.24 -0.02
CA LEU A 44 -30.70 -1.97 1.22
C LEU A 44 -29.71 -1.72 2.38
N GLY A 45 -30.06 -0.86 3.33
CA GLY A 45 -29.13 -0.34 4.34
C GLY A 45 -28.67 -1.39 5.36
N GLY A 46 -27.35 -1.61 5.46
CA GLY A 46 -26.73 -2.46 6.46
C GLY A 46 -25.22 -2.25 6.55
N THR A 47 -24.66 -2.21 7.76
CA THR A 47 -23.23 -1.89 7.98
C THR A 47 -22.31 -3.02 7.52
N THR A 48 -21.55 -2.81 6.44
CA THR A 48 -20.49 -3.73 6.01
C THR A 48 -19.38 -3.79 7.06
N ARG A 49 -19.17 -4.97 7.67
CA ARG A 49 -18.15 -5.20 8.70
C ARG A 49 -16.98 -5.94 8.06
N ILE A 50 -15.80 -5.34 8.01
CA ILE A 50 -14.60 -5.99 7.45
C ILE A 50 -14.02 -6.95 8.50
N SER A 51 -14.24 -8.26 8.31
CA SER A 51 -13.61 -9.31 9.10
C SER A 51 -12.21 -9.62 8.56
N SER A 52 -11.16 -9.17 9.26
CA SER A 52 -9.77 -9.45 8.90
C SER A 52 -9.36 -10.88 9.30
N TYR A 53 -9.27 -11.77 8.31
CA TYR A 53 -8.71 -13.11 8.51
C TYR A 53 -7.18 -13.04 8.54
N LYS A 54 -6.56 -13.52 9.62
CA LYS A 54 -5.10 -13.74 9.65
C LYS A 54 -4.79 -15.10 9.04
N VAL A 55 -4.10 -15.10 7.90
CA VAL A 55 -3.48 -16.32 7.35
C VAL A 55 -2.35 -16.77 8.30
N GLY A 56 -2.35 -18.04 8.68
CA GLY A 56 -1.37 -18.59 9.60
C GLY A 56 -0.04 -18.93 8.91
N GLY A 57 1.08 -18.50 9.50
CA GLY A 57 2.41 -19.06 9.29
C GLY A 57 2.87 -19.74 10.57
N GLY A 58 3.24 -21.02 10.50
CA GLY A 58 3.63 -21.81 11.68
C GLY A 58 5.08 -21.63 12.10
N GLY A 59 5.34 -21.65 13.41
CA GLY A 59 6.68 -21.61 14.02
C GLY A 59 6.58 -21.51 15.54
N GLY A 60 6.60 -22.64 16.25
CA GLY A 60 6.15 -22.72 17.64
C GLY A 60 7.25 -22.94 18.69
N TYR A 61 7.28 -22.07 19.70
CA TYR A 61 7.83 -22.22 21.06
C TYR A 61 7.06 -21.25 21.99
N GLY A 62 6.92 -21.44 23.30
CA GLY A 62 7.30 -22.56 24.17
C GLY A 62 7.03 -22.21 25.65
N GLY A 63 6.44 -23.13 26.43
CA GLY A 63 5.87 -22.82 27.76
C GLY A 63 4.42 -22.31 27.68
N GLY A 64 3.54 -22.48 28.67
CA GLY A 64 3.78 -22.66 30.12
C GLY A 64 3.65 -21.29 30.81
N TYR A 65 2.76 -21.05 31.77
CA TYR A 65 2.17 -21.95 32.77
C TYR A 65 0.65 -21.78 32.91
N GLY A 66 -0.03 -22.80 33.45
CA GLY A 66 -1.33 -22.68 34.09
C GLY A 66 -1.21 -23.01 35.58
N PHE A 67 -1.93 -22.28 36.44
CA PHE A 67 -2.09 -22.59 37.86
C PHE A 67 -3.59 -22.59 38.20
N GLY A 68 -4.08 -23.73 38.69
CA GLY A 68 -5.40 -23.85 39.28
C GLY A 68 -5.33 -23.80 40.81
N GLY A 69 -6.49 -23.64 41.47
CA GLY A 69 -6.57 -23.62 42.93
C GLY A 69 -7.98 -23.30 43.41
N GLY A 70 -8.83 -24.31 43.55
CA GLY A 70 -10.19 -24.17 44.07
C GLY A 70 -10.41 -25.06 45.30
N TYR A 71 -10.51 -24.43 46.47
CA TYR A 71 -10.98 -25.01 47.73
C TYR A 71 -11.72 -23.88 48.50
N GLY A 72 -12.77 -24.12 49.27
CA GLY A 72 -13.45 -25.38 49.59
C GLY A 72 -13.36 -25.70 51.09
N GLY A 73 -14.43 -25.44 51.83
CA GLY A 73 -14.55 -25.80 53.25
C GLY A 73 -15.07 -24.65 54.13
N GLY A 74 -16.15 -24.91 54.85
CA GLY A 74 -16.62 -24.09 55.96
C GLY A 74 -16.89 -24.97 57.18
N TYR A 75 -16.73 -24.42 58.38
CA TYR A 75 -17.07 -25.07 59.64
C TYR A 75 -17.71 -24.05 60.59
N GLY A 76 -18.74 -24.49 61.31
CA GLY A 76 -19.38 -23.71 62.37
C GLY A 76 -18.91 -24.12 63.77
N GLY A 77 -19.25 -23.31 64.77
CA GLY A 77 -19.06 -23.63 66.18
C GLY A 77 -19.79 -22.60 67.04
N GLY A 78 -20.66 -23.05 67.94
CA GLY A 78 -21.49 -22.19 68.78
C GLY A 78 -21.48 -22.63 70.25
N TYR A 79 -21.47 -21.65 71.15
CA TYR A 79 -21.56 -21.81 72.60
C TYR A 79 -22.31 -20.58 73.18
N GLY A 80 -23.11 -20.65 74.25
CA GLY A 80 -23.60 -21.84 74.95
C GLY A 80 -23.69 -21.68 76.47
N GLY A 81 -24.82 -21.19 77.01
CA GLY A 81 -25.12 -21.15 78.45
C GLY A 81 -24.60 -19.90 79.22
N GLY A 82 -25.01 -19.66 80.47
CA GLY A 82 -25.96 -20.43 81.30
C GLY A 82 -26.29 -19.80 82.68
N PHE A 83 -27.41 -20.21 83.28
CA PHE A 83 -28.08 -19.68 84.48
C PHE A 83 -27.37 -19.89 85.84
N SER A 84 -27.61 -18.98 86.80
CA SER A 84 -27.81 -19.22 88.26
C SER A 84 -28.16 -17.89 88.97
N THR A 85 -29.06 -17.71 89.95
CA THR A 85 -30.14 -18.52 90.59
C THR A 85 -29.83 -19.28 91.90
N GLY A 86 -30.44 -18.83 93.02
CA GLY A 86 -30.52 -19.47 94.36
C GLY A 86 -31.21 -18.53 95.37
N ILE A 87 -32.45 -18.79 95.82
CA ILE A 87 -32.88 -19.51 97.05
C ILE A 87 -32.66 -18.74 98.37
N LEU A 88 -33.76 -18.27 98.99
CA LEU A 88 -34.25 -18.76 100.30
C LEU A 88 -35.75 -18.39 100.49
N VAL A 89 -36.43 -19.00 101.48
CA VAL A 89 -37.86 -18.83 101.79
C VAL A 89 -38.03 -18.42 103.25
N GLY A 90 -38.93 -17.46 103.53
CA GLY A 90 -39.53 -17.30 104.86
C GLY A 90 -39.90 -15.87 105.28
N GLY A 91 -41.11 -15.69 105.81
CA GLY A 91 -41.36 -14.79 106.95
C GLY A 91 -41.50 -13.29 106.70
N ASP A 92 -42.75 -12.87 106.50
CA ASP A 92 -43.40 -11.70 107.14
C ASP A 92 -43.01 -10.23 106.79
N SER A 93 -44.08 -9.48 106.47
CA SER A 93 -44.34 -8.03 106.57
C SER A 93 -43.31 -6.90 106.31
N ASP A 94 -42.04 -7.12 105.90
CA ASP A 94 -41.07 -6.00 105.65
C ASP A 94 -40.60 -5.85 104.18
N LEU A 95 -41.30 -6.52 103.26
CA LEU A 95 -40.81 -6.79 101.89
C LEU A 95 -40.80 -5.57 100.94
N VAL A 96 -41.52 -4.49 101.25
CA VAL A 96 -41.77 -3.40 100.27
C VAL A 96 -40.65 -2.36 100.24
N GLN A 97 -40.21 -1.83 101.40
CA GLN A 97 -39.18 -0.77 101.44
C GLN A 97 -37.76 -1.29 101.15
N LEU A 98 -37.45 -2.53 101.54
CA LEU A 98 -36.17 -3.16 101.17
C LEU A 98 -36.04 -3.37 99.66
N ASN A 99 -37.13 -3.70 98.97
CA ASN A 99 -37.13 -3.89 97.51
C ASN A 99 -36.84 -2.59 96.74
N GLU A 100 -37.47 -1.47 97.13
CA GLU A 100 -37.22 -0.16 96.51
C GLU A 100 -35.76 0.30 96.72
N LYS A 101 -35.21 0.09 97.93
CA LYS A 101 -33.81 0.44 98.21
C LYS A 101 -32.82 -0.47 97.47
N ALA A 102 -33.07 -1.78 97.42
CA ALA A 102 -32.22 -2.73 96.71
C ALA A 102 -32.25 -2.53 95.18
N THR A 103 -33.41 -2.20 94.61
CA THR A 103 -33.52 -1.86 93.17
C THR A 103 -32.84 -0.53 92.85
N MET A 104 -32.94 0.49 93.71
CA MET A 104 -32.16 1.73 93.58
C MET A 104 -30.65 1.50 93.71
N GLN A 105 -30.19 0.60 94.59
CA GLN A 105 -28.78 0.20 94.64
C GLN A 105 -28.36 -0.51 93.35
N ASN A 106 -29.13 -1.48 92.86
CA ASN A 106 -28.81 -2.17 91.61
C ASN A 106 -28.75 -1.22 90.39
N LEU A 107 -29.64 -0.21 90.34
CA LEU A 107 -29.60 0.85 89.34
C LEU A 107 -28.36 1.73 89.46
N ASN A 108 -27.97 2.12 90.68
CA ASN A 108 -26.75 2.89 90.92
C ASN A 108 -25.47 2.09 90.62
N ASP A 109 -25.40 0.81 90.98
CA ASP A 109 -24.28 -0.07 90.66
C ASP A 109 -24.16 -0.28 89.15
N ARG A 110 -25.31 -0.43 88.46
CA ARG A 110 -25.36 -0.50 87.00
C ARG A 110 -24.93 0.82 86.36
N LEU A 111 -25.34 1.97 86.90
CA LEU A 111 -24.92 3.29 86.43
C LEU A 111 -23.43 3.53 86.69
N ALA A 112 -22.89 3.11 87.83
CA ALA A 112 -21.46 3.13 88.12
C ALA A 112 -20.67 2.24 87.14
N SER A 113 -21.14 1.02 86.87
CA SER A 113 -20.55 0.14 85.86
C SER A 113 -20.60 0.74 84.44
N TYR A 114 -21.65 1.51 84.13
CA TYR A 114 -21.79 2.21 82.85
C TYR A 114 -20.83 3.41 82.76
N LEU A 115 -20.70 4.22 83.81
CA LEU A 115 -19.72 5.32 83.86
C LEU A 115 -18.28 4.80 83.78
N GLU A 116 -17.97 3.72 84.48
CA GLU A 116 -16.66 3.07 84.41
C GLU A 116 -16.41 2.49 83.01
N LYS A 117 -17.44 1.92 82.37
CA LYS A 117 -17.34 1.47 80.98
C LYS A 117 -17.15 2.63 80.00
N VAL A 118 -17.85 3.74 80.17
CA VAL A 118 -17.67 4.97 79.37
C VAL A 118 -16.24 5.49 79.50
N ARG A 119 -15.72 5.65 80.72
CA ARG A 119 -14.31 6.03 80.96
C ARG A 119 -13.32 5.08 80.29
N SER A 120 -13.58 3.76 80.34
CA SER A 120 -12.73 2.77 79.66
C SER A 120 -12.72 2.94 78.13
N LEU A 121 -13.84 3.37 77.55
CA LEU A 121 -13.98 3.61 76.10
C LEU A 121 -13.42 4.97 75.69
N GLU A 122 -13.57 6.01 76.51
CA GLU A 122 -12.94 7.32 76.32
C GLU A 122 -11.40 7.20 76.35
N ALA A 123 -10.86 6.48 77.34
CA ALA A 123 -9.43 6.18 77.40
C ALA A 123 -8.95 5.36 76.19
N ALA A 124 -9.71 4.34 75.78
CA ALA A 124 -9.39 3.56 74.58
C ALA A 124 -9.39 4.44 73.31
N ASN A 125 -10.43 5.25 73.10
CA ASN A 125 -10.52 6.19 71.97
C ASN A 125 -9.36 7.19 71.97
N ALA A 126 -8.99 7.76 73.12
CA ALA A 126 -7.84 8.66 73.22
C ALA A 126 -6.52 7.97 72.82
N THR A 127 -6.33 6.69 73.17
CA THR A 127 -5.15 5.92 72.71
C THR A 127 -5.21 5.59 71.21
N LEU A 128 -6.38 5.30 70.66
CA LEU A 128 -6.57 5.03 69.23
C LEU A 128 -6.36 6.29 68.39
N GLU A 129 -6.89 7.46 68.80
CA GLU A 129 -6.61 8.74 68.15
C GLU A 129 -5.12 9.08 68.14
N ARG A 130 -4.41 8.79 69.24
CA ARG A 130 -2.97 9.00 69.34
C ARG A 130 -2.23 8.08 68.37
N GLN A 131 -2.63 6.81 68.28
CA GLN A 131 -2.07 5.85 67.30
C GLN A 131 -2.38 6.23 65.86
N ILE A 132 -3.58 6.75 65.57
CA ILE A 132 -3.98 7.24 64.24
C ILE A 132 -3.14 8.46 63.85
N ARG A 133 -2.96 9.43 64.75
CA ARG A 133 -2.06 10.58 64.54
C ARG A 133 -0.62 10.13 64.31
N GLU A 134 -0.09 9.28 65.17
CA GLU A 134 1.27 8.71 65.06
C GLU A 134 1.46 7.91 63.75
N TYR A 135 0.41 7.23 63.27
CA TYR A 135 0.41 6.52 61.99
C TYR A 135 0.40 7.47 60.78
N TYR A 136 -0.40 8.54 60.80
CA TYR A 136 -0.41 9.56 59.74
C TYR A 136 0.82 10.48 59.76
N GLU A 137 1.51 10.59 60.89
CA GLU A 137 2.79 11.30 61.01
C GLU A 137 3.95 10.43 60.49
N LYS A 138 4.03 9.15 60.91
CA LYS A 138 5.01 8.18 60.37
C LYS A 138 4.75 7.79 58.92
N LYS A 139 3.50 7.90 58.46
CA LYS A 139 3.11 7.90 57.05
C LYS A 139 2.64 9.30 56.63
N GLY A 140 3.43 10.32 56.96
CA GLY A 140 3.34 11.62 56.30
C GLY A 140 3.29 11.43 54.78
N PRO A 141 2.65 12.36 54.03
CA PRO A 141 2.36 12.18 52.61
C PRO A 141 3.64 11.77 51.88
N ILE A 142 3.56 10.73 51.04
CA ILE A 142 4.72 10.05 50.43
C ILE A 142 5.47 11.06 49.54
N ALA A 143 6.38 11.79 50.17
CA ALA A 143 6.95 13.02 49.64
C ALA A 143 8.03 12.67 48.62
N GLN A 144 7.58 12.51 47.37
CA GLN A 144 8.38 12.32 46.16
C GLN A 144 9.58 11.38 46.35
N ARG A 145 9.34 10.08 46.18
CA ARG A 145 10.43 9.15 45.86
C ARG A 145 11.15 9.68 44.62
N ASP A 146 12.38 10.15 44.76
CA ASP A 146 13.06 10.94 43.73
C ASP A 146 13.24 10.18 42.40
N TYR A 147 12.32 10.43 41.46
CA TYR A 147 12.39 9.89 40.10
C TYR A 147 13.41 10.63 39.21
N SER A 148 14.14 11.62 39.77
CA SER A 148 15.11 12.49 39.08
C SER A 148 16.13 11.70 38.23
N HIS A 149 16.70 10.63 38.79
CA HIS A 149 17.61 9.73 38.07
C HIS A 149 17.00 9.15 36.78
N TYR A 150 15.73 8.77 36.81
CA TYR A 150 15.06 8.15 35.67
C TYR A 150 14.86 9.15 34.52
N TRP A 151 14.63 10.44 34.80
CA TRP A 151 14.42 11.43 33.74
C TRP A 151 15.60 11.52 32.76
N ASN A 152 16.84 11.43 33.25
CA ASN A 152 18.02 11.38 32.39
C ASN A 152 18.01 10.12 31.50
N THR A 153 17.77 8.94 32.08
CA THR A 153 17.70 7.68 31.31
C THR A 153 16.55 7.68 30.29
N ILE A 154 15.41 8.28 30.63
CA ILE A 154 14.24 8.42 29.75
C ILE A 154 14.53 9.41 28.61
N LYS A 155 15.26 10.51 28.89
CA LYS A 155 15.72 11.46 27.87
C LYS A 155 16.67 10.78 26.88
N ASP A 156 17.72 10.11 27.38
CA ASP A 156 18.68 9.38 26.56
C ASP A 156 18.01 8.32 25.68
N LEU A 157 17.02 7.59 26.21
CA LEU A 157 16.23 6.62 25.44
C LEU A 157 15.36 7.30 24.38
N LYS A 158 14.68 8.41 24.72
CA LYS A 158 13.88 9.20 23.74
C LYS A 158 14.75 9.75 22.63
N ASP A 159 15.93 10.28 22.94
CA ASP A 159 16.82 10.86 21.95
C ASP A 159 17.53 9.78 21.10
N LYS A 160 17.83 8.60 21.68
CA LYS A 160 18.21 7.40 20.91
C LYS A 160 17.09 6.98 19.94
N ILE A 161 15.82 6.93 20.39
CA ILE A 161 14.67 6.58 19.54
C ILE A 161 14.51 7.59 18.39
N LYS A 162 14.60 8.91 18.64
CA LYS A 162 14.60 9.93 17.59
C LYS A 162 15.72 9.69 16.57
N ASN A 163 16.95 9.54 17.05
CA ASN A 163 18.12 9.37 16.19
C ASN A 163 18.04 8.08 15.35
N THR A 164 17.57 6.96 15.91
CA THR A 164 17.32 5.73 15.14
C THR A 164 16.17 5.88 14.15
N THR A 165 15.14 6.68 14.46
CA THR A 165 14.02 6.96 13.54
C THR A 165 14.49 7.78 12.34
N ILE A 166 15.28 8.84 12.58
CA ILE A 166 15.90 9.67 11.54
C ILE A 166 16.87 8.84 10.69
N ASN A 167 17.71 8.01 11.31
CA ASN A 167 18.63 7.13 10.57
C ASN A 167 17.88 6.09 9.74
N ASN A 168 16.76 5.54 10.23
CA ASN A 168 15.92 4.63 9.45
C ASN A 168 15.30 5.35 8.23
N ALA A 169 14.76 6.55 8.41
CA ALA A 169 14.26 7.37 7.30
C ALA A 169 15.36 7.68 6.27
N ASN A 170 16.57 8.03 6.70
CA ASN A 170 17.72 8.26 5.82
C ASN A 170 18.11 6.98 5.04
N ILE A 171 18.09 5.81 5.69
CA ILE A 171 18.37 4.52 5.04
C ILE A 171 17.28 4.17 4.01
N LEU A 172 16.00 4.42 4.32
CA LEU A 172 14.91 4.22 3.36
C LEU A 172 15.06 5.12 2.13
N LEU A 173 15.40 6.41 2.31
CA LEU A 173 15.68 7.33 1.21
C LEU A 173 16.90 6.89 0.37
N GLN A 174 17.95 6.35 0.99
CA GLN A 174 19.09 5.78 0.27
C GLN A 174 18.71 4.51 -0.51
N ILE A 175 17.87 3.64 0.07
CA ILE A 175 17.34 2.44 -0.60
C ILE A 175 16.51 2.83 -1.82
N ASP A 176 15.61 3.81 -1.70
CA ASP A 176 14.75 4.23 -2.80
C ASP A 176 15.53 5.01 -3.88
N ASN A 177 16.53 5.80 -3.50
CA ASN A 177 17.48 6.39 -4.46
C ASN A 177 18.26 5.31 -5.23
N ALA A 178 18.75 4.28 -4.54
CA ALA A 178 19.47 3.16 -5.17
C ALA A 178 18.56 2.32 -6.10
N LYS A 179 17.28 2.13 -5.76
CA LYS A 179 16.28 1.52 -6.66
C LYS A 179 16.06 2.36 -7.92
N LEU A 180 15.83 3.67 -7.76
CA LEU A 180 15.61 4.58 -8.89
C LEU A 180 16.83 4.61 -9.84
N ALA A 181 18.04 4.61 -9.29
CA ALA A 181 19.26 4.48 -10.09
C ALA A 181 19.36 3.11 -10.80
N ALA A 182 18.98 2.02 -10.13
CA ALA A 182 18.98 0.69 -10.74
C ALA A 182 17.94 0.56 -11.87
N ASP A 183 16.75 1.15 -11.72
CA ASP A 183 15.73 1.18 -12.78
C ASP A 183 16.13 2.10 -13.96
N ASP A 184 16.77 3.24 -13.70
CA ASP A 184 17.37 4.09 -14.74
C ASP A 184 18.44 3.33 -15.55
N PHE A 185 19.35 2.62 -14.87
CA PHE A 185 20.32 1.75 -15.54
C PHE A 185 19.66 0.57 -16.28
N ARG A 186 18.56 0.00 -15.75
CA ARG A 186 17.80 -1.07 -16.41
C ARG A 186 17.17 -0.57 -17.72
N ILE A 187 16.50 0.59 -17.70
CA ILE A 187 15.88 1.20 -18.88
C ILE A 187 16.94 1.57 -19.92
N LYS A 188 18.09 2.12 -19.50
CA LYS A 188 19.24 2.39 -20.39
C LYS A 188 19.81 1.13 -21.02
N TYR A 189 19.92 0.03 -20.26
CA TYR A 189 20.34 -1.27 -20.79
C TYR A 189 19.33 -1.86 -21.77
N GLU A 190 18.02 -1.78 -21.47
CA GLU A 190 16.95 -2.25 -22.37
C GLU A 190 16.94 -1.46 -23.69
N HIS A 191 17.13 -0.14 -23.64
CA HIS A 191 17.28 0.71 -24.82
C HIS A 191 18.53 0.38 -25.65
N GLU A 192 19.70 0.27 -25.01
CA GLU A 192 20.96 -0.10 -25.68
C GLU A 192 20.88 -1.50 -26.31
N LEU A 193 20.20 -2.45 -25.65
CA LEU A 193 19.97 -3.79 -26.18
C LEU A 193 19.11 -3.77 -27.46
N VAL A 194 18.05 -2.96 -27.49
CA VAL A 194 17.19 -2.80 -28.69
C VAL A 194 17.93 -2.08 -29.82
N MET A 195 18.70 -1.03 -29.51
CA MET A 195 19.58 -0.37 -30.50
C MET A 195 20.58 -1.37 -31.09
N ARG A 196 21.27 -2.13 -30.24
CA ARG A 196 22.23 -3.15 -30.67
C ARG A 196 21.58 -4.24 -31.53
N GLN A 197 20.41 -4.75 -31.15
CA GLN A 197 19.68 -5.74 -31.94
C GLN A 197 19.30 -5.21 -33.33
N THR A 198 18.92 -3.93 -33.42
CA THR A 198 18.62 -3.26 -34.69
C THR A 198 19.88 -3.19 -35.56
N VAL A 199 21.01 -2.74 -35.00
CA VAL A 199 22.30 -2.67 -35.71
C VAL A 199 22.82 -4.06 -36.12
N GLU A 200 22.64 -5.10 -35.29
CA GLU A 200 22.99 -6.47 -35.63
C GLU A 200 22.12 -7.02 -36.78
N ALA A 201 20.84 -6.67 -36.83
CA ALA A 201 19.96 -6.99 -37.96
C ALA A 201 20.37 -6.26 -39.25
N ASP A 202 20.72 -4.97 -39.17
CA ASP A 202 21.21 -4.21 -40.32
C ASP A 202 22.55 -4.75 -40.85
N ILE A 203 23.48 -5.14 -39.97
CA ILE A 203 24.73 -5.82 -40.36
C ILE A 203 24.43 -7.16 -41.06
N ALA A 204 23.44 -7.92 -40.59
CA ALA A 204 23.03 -9.16 -41.26
C ALA A 204 22.39 -8.90 -42.63
N ASN A 205 21.56 -7.86 -42.76
CA ASN A 205 20.96 -7.43 -44.02
C ASN A 205 22.02 -6.95 -45.03
N LEU A 206 22.99 -6.16 -44.58
CA LEU A 206 24.11 -5.67 -45.42
C LEU A 206 25.02 -6.81 -45.90
N ARG A 207 25.26 -7.83 -45.06
CA ARG A 207 25.96 -9.05 -45.49
C ARG A 207 25.17 -9.80 -46.57
N ARG A 208 23.87 -10.04 -46.35
CA ARG A 208 23.01 -10.68 -47.35
C ARG A 208 22.95 -9.90 -48.67
N LEU A 209 22.99 -8.57 -48.61
CA LEU A 209 23.05 -7.70 -49.78
C LEU A 209 24.40 -7.80 -50.51
N LEU A 210 25.52 -7.88 -49.77
CA LEU A 210 26.85 -8.11 -50.34
C LEU A 210 26.95 -9.49 -51.01
N ASP A 211 26.42 -10.54 -50.38
CA ASP A 211 26.36 -11.89 -50.95
C ASP A 211 25.52 -11.88 -52.25
N GLN A 212 24.34 -11.24 -52.22
CA GLN A 212 23.47 -11.10 -53.39
C GLN A 212 24.14 -10.30 -54.51
N MET A 213 24.83 -9.20 -54.19
CA MET A 213 25.58 -8.40 -55.17
C MET A 213 26.74 -9.20 -55.78
N THR A 214 27.43 -10.00 -54.97
CA THR A 214 28.53 -10.88 -55.41
C THR A 214 28.03 -11.95 -56.37
N LEU A 215 26.85 -12.55 -56.11
CA LEU A 215 26.20 -13.49 -57.03
C LEU A 215 25.81 -12.81 -58.35
N THR A 216 25.19 -11.62 -58.32
CA THR A 216 24.86 -10.89 -59.55
C THR A 216 26.10 -10.44 -60.33
N LYS A 217 27.22 -10.16 -59.65
CA LYS A 217 28.48 -9.86 -60.31
C LYS A 217 29.03 -11.10 -61.04
N ALA A 218 29.04 -12.26 -60.40
CA ALA A 218 29.51 -13.51 -61.00
C ALA A 218 28.66 -13.94 -62.21
N ASP A 219 27.33 -13.76 -62.14
CA ASP A 219 26.41 -13.99 -63.26
C ASP A 219 26.71 -13.06 -64.45
N LEU A 220 26.93 -11.77 -64.20
CA LEU A 220 27.33 -10.82 -65.25
C LEU A 220 28.73 -11.10 -65.81
N GLU A 221 29.69 -11.53 -64.99
CA GLU A 221 31.03 -11.94 -65.45
C GLU A 221 30.96 -13.18 -66.36
N MET A 222 30.15 -14.17 -65.99
CA MET A 222 29.85 -15.35 -66.82
C MET A 222 29.14 -14.97 -68.14
N GLN A 223 28.19 -14.03 -68.11
CA GLN A 223 27.54 -13.53 -69.33
C GLN A 223 28.53 -12.81 -70.26
N ILE A 224 29.48 -12.05 -69.70
CA ILE A 224 30.55 -11.40 -70.46
C ILE A 224 31.50 -12.45 -71.08
N GLU A 225 31.88 -13.49 -70.34
CA GLU A 225 32.73 -14.59 -70.83
C GLU A 225 32.06 -15.35 -71.99
N ASN A 226 30.78 -15.75 -71.82
CA ASN A 226 29.99 -16.39 -72.87
C ASN A 226 29.90 -15.55 -74.16
N LEU A 227 29.70 -14.24 -74.04
CA LEU A 227 29.65 -13.32 -75.19
C LEU A 227 31.03 -13.10 -75.84
N GLN A 228 32.12 -13.21 -75.09
CA GLN A 228 33.47 -13.17 -75.64
C GLN A 228 33.79 -14.45 -76.41
N ASP A 229 33.38 -15.62 -75.91
CA ASP A 229 33.52 -16.90 -76.60
C ASP A 229 32.65 -16.99 -77.87
N GLU A 230 31.40 -16.51 -77.83
CA GLU A 230 30.55 -16.41 -79.04
C GLU A 230 31.19 -15.50 -80.09
N LEU A 231 31.72 -14.35 -79.68
CA LEU A 231 32.42 -13.40 -80.55
C LEU A 231 33.74 -13.98 -81.11
N ALA A 232 34.47 -14.78 -80.32
CA ALA A 232 35.66 -15.49 -80.77
C ALA A 232 35.32 -16.62 -81.76
N PHE A 233 34.27 -17.38 -81.49
CA PHE A 233 33.74 -18.42 -82.37
C PHE A 233 33.29 -17.84 -83.72
N MET A 234 32.50 -16.76 -83.72
CA MET A 234 32.05 -16.08 -84.93
C MET A 234 33.20 -15.51 -85.75
N LYS A 235 34.23 -14.93 -85.11
CA LYS A 235 35.45 -14.48 -85.79
C LYS A 235 36.23 -15.65 -86.41
N LYS A 236 36.36 -16.76 -85.69
CA LYS A 236 37.03 -17.97 -86.19
C LYS A 236 36.29 -18.55 -87.39
N ASN A 237 34.97 -18.73 -87.30
CA ASN A 237 34.14 -19.24 -88.39
C ASN A 237 34.27 -18.34 -89.63
N HIS A 238 34.18 -17.01 -89.47
CA HIS A 238 34.37 -16.09 -90.58
C HIS A 238 35.79 -16.14 -91.18
N GLN A 239 36.83 -16.36 -90.37
CA GLN A 239 38.20 -16.56 -90.86
C GLN A 239 38.35 -17.88 -91.63
N GLU A 240 37.67 -18.96 -91.20
CA GLU A 240 37.66 -20.26 -91.88
C GLU A 240 36.84 -20.19 -93.20
N GLU A 241 35.70 -19.50 -93.22
CA GLU A 241 34.94 -19.16 -94.43
C GLU A 241 35.78 -18.35 -95.43
N LEU A 242 36.45 -17.29 -94.97
CA LEU A 242 37.35 -16.50 -95.83
C LEU A 242 38.55 -17.31 -96.33
N ALA A 243 39.05 -18.27 -95.54
CA ALA A 243 40.10 -19.19 -96.00
C ALA A 243 39.58 -20.17 -97.06
N ALA A 244 38.37 -20.72 -96.87
CA ALA A 244 37.72 -21.60 -97.85
C ALA A 244 37.41 -20.84 -99.17
N LEU A 245 36.86 -19.63 -99.10
CA LEU A 245 36.62 -18.77 -100.26
C LEU A 245 37.93 -18.40 -100.98
N ARG A 246 39.00 -18.10 -100.25
CA ARG A 246 40.34 -17.90 -100.85
C ARG A 246 40.88 -19.17 -101.52
N SER A 247 40.67 -20.33 -100.90
CA SER A 247 41.08 -21.62 -101.47
C SER A 247 40.28 -21.99 -102.73
N GLN A 248 39.02 -21.58 -102.84
CA GLN A 248 38.25 -21.66 -104.08
C GLN A 248 38.80 -20.67 -105.13
N LEU A 249 39.14 -19.44 -104.72
CA LEU A 249 39.65 -18.39 -105.62
C LEU A 249 41.05 -18.67 -106.18
N THR A 250 41.87 -19.51 -105.52
CA THR A 250 43.16 -19.98 -106.05
C THR A 250 43.07 -21.26 -106.89
N GLY A 251 41.87 -21.81 -107.09
CA GLY A 251 41.62 -23.08 -107.77
C GLY A 251 41.13 -22.97 -109.21
N THR A 252 41.83 -22.27 -110.10
CA THR A 252 41.55 -22.33 -111.55
C THR A 252 42.03 -23.65 -112.15
N VAL A 253 41.32 -24.75 -111.83
CA VAL A 253 41.59 -26.09 -112.36
C VAL A 253 40.44 -26.50 -113.27
N ASN A 254 40.75 -26.66 -114.55
CA ASN A 254 39.83 -27.25 -115.53
C ASN A 254 39.70 -28.74 -115.21
N VAL A 255 38.51 -29.21 -114.82
CA VAL A 255 38.20 -30.64 -114.69
C VAL A 255 37.07 -30.96 -115.65
N GLU A 256 37.37 -31.76 -116.66
CA GLU A 256 36.37 -32.24 -117.60
C GLU A 256 35.59 -33.40 -116.99
N VAL A 257 34.26 -33.25 -117.07
CA VAL A 257 33.18 -34.20 -116.78
C VAL A 257 33.57 -35.67 -116.58
N ASP A 258 33.24 -36.23 -115.42
CA ASP A 258 32.71 -37.60 -115.35
C ASP A 258 31.28 -37.56 -114.78
N ALA A 259 30.36 -38.23 -115.46
CA ALA A 259 28.93 -38.15 -115.19
C ALA A 259 28.49 -39.31 -114.28
N ALA A 260 28.81 -39.19 -112.99
CA ALA A 260 28.30 -40.09 -111.96
C ALA A 260 26.77 -40.26 -112.07
N PRO A 261 26.25 -41.48 -111.88
CA PRO A 261 24.93 -41.87 -112.40
C PRO A 261 23.78 -41.07 -111.78
N GLN A 262 22.76 -40.81 -112.61
CA GLN A 262 21.55 -40.03 -112.31
C GLN A 262 21.22 -39.93 -110.82
N GLN A 263 21.55 -38.79 -110.21
CA GLN A 263 21.06 -38.49 -108.86
C GLN A 263 19.53 -38.42 -108.94
N ASP A 264 18.86 -39.39 -108.30
CA ASP A 264 17.41 -39.56 -108.37
C ASP A 264 16.72 -38.25 -107.94
N LEU A 265 16.12 -37.56 -108.91
CA LEU A 265 15.62 -36.20 -108.70
C LEU A 265 14.50 -36.17 -107.66
N ASN A 266 13.74 -37.27 -107.54
CA ASN A 266 12.74 -37.44 -106.47
C ASN A 266 13.40 -37.41 -105.10
N LYS A 267 14.58 -38.03 -104.95
CA LYS A 267 15.28 -38.12 -103.67
C LYS A 267 15.81 -36.76 -103.21
N VAL A 268 16.32 -35.95 -104.13
CA VAL A 268 16.74 -34.55 -103.84
C VAL A 268 15.53 -33.67 -103.54
N LEU A 269 14.44 -33.80 -104.30
CA LEU A 269 13.18 -33.09 -104.02
C LEU A 269 12.58 -33.49 -102.67
N GLU A 270 12.67 -34.75 -102.28
CA GLU A 270 12.18 -35.26 -101.00
C GLU A 270 13.10 -34.87 -99.82
N GLU A 271 14.42 -34.81 -100.02
CA GLU A 271 15.36 -34.21 -99.06
C GLU A 271 15.07 -32.71 -98.84
N ILE A 272 14.79 -31.95 -99.91
CA ILE A 272 14.39 -30.54 -99.81
C ILE A 272 13.03 -30.40 -99.10
N ARG A 273 12.05 -31.26 -99.41
CA ARG A 273 10.76 -31.31 -98.69
C ARG A 273 10.93 -31.59 -97.21
N SER A 274 11.71 -32.62 -96.89
CA SER A 274 12.03 -33.03 -95.53
C SER A 274 12.74 -31.90 -94.78
N HIS A 275 13.66 -31.17 -95.43
CA HIS A 275 14.31 -30.01 -94.84
C HIS A 275 13.32 -28.89 -94.50
N TYR A 276 12.43 -28.51 -95.43
CA TYR A 276 11.41 -27.50 -95.17
C TYR A 276 10.37 -27.95 -94.11
N GLU A 277 9.93 -29.21 -94.14
CA GLU A 277 9.03 -29.76 -93.12
C GLU A 277 9.69 -29.75 -91.73
N ASN A 278 10.97 -30.11 -91.63
CA ASN A 278 11.72 -30.02 -90.38
C ASN A 278 11.87 -28.57 -89.89
N ILE A 279 12.11 -27.60 -90.79
CA ILE A 279 12.15 -26.16 -90.45
C ILE A 279 10.78 -25.69 -89.94
N ILE A 280 9.69 -26.04 -90.63
CA ILE A 280 8.32 -25.67 -90.24
C ILE A 280 7.97 -26.28 -88.88
N GLN A 281 8.28 -27.57 -88.64
CA GLN A 281 8.06 -28.20 -87.34
C GLN A 281 8.97 -27.66 -86.22
N LYS A 282 10.18 -27.22 -86.55
CA LYS A 282 11.10 -26.58 -85.60
C LYS A 282 10.55 -25.22 -85.19
N HIS A 283 10.18 -24.36 -86.14
CA HIS A 283 9.56 -23.07 -85.86
C HIS A 283 8.21 -23.20 -85.14
N ARG A 284 7.38 -24.21 -85.45
CA ARG A 284 6.14 -24.44 -84.72
C ARG A 284 6.41 -24.80 -83.25
N ARG A 285 7.40 -25.66 -82.97
CA ARG A 285 7.84 -25.98 -81.61
C ARG A 285 8.42 -24.76 -80.89
N GLU A 286 9.29 -23.99 -81.55
CA GLU A 286 9.87 -22.75 -81.01
C GLU A 286 8.78 -21.73 -80.64
N GLN A 287 7.76 -21.57 -81.47
CA GLN A 287 6.60 -20.72 -81.16
C GLN A 287 5.77 -21.29 -80.01
N GLU A 288 5.41 -22.57 -80.04
CA GLU A 288 4.67 -23.23 -78.96
C GLU A 288 5.41 -23.08 -77.61
N ASP A 289 6.73 -23.26 -77.58
CA ASP A 289 7.53 -23.20 -76.36
C ASP A 289 7.81 -21.76 -75.91
N TRP A 290 7.93 -20.80 -76.83
CA TRP A 290 7.92 -19.37 -76.52
C TRP A 290 6.61 -18.94 -75.87
N PHE A 291 5.46 -19.34 -76.43
CA PHE A 291 4.14 -19.08 -75.85
C PHE A 291 3.97 -19.73 -74.47
N LYS A 292 4.39 -21.01 -74.30
CA LYS A 292 4.39 -21.71 -73.00
C LYS A 292 5.24 -20.94 -71.97
N ASN A 293 6.47 -20.56 -72.31
CA ASN A 293 7.36 -19.82 -71.42
C ASN A 293 6.80 -18.44 -71.06
N LYS A 294 6.25 -17.69 -72.02
CA LYS A 294 5.66 -16.36 -71.76
C LYS A 294 4.41 -16.46 -70.87
N THR A 295 3.56 -17.46 -71.10
CA THR A 295 2.36 -17.72 -70.29
C THR A 295 2.72 -18.22 -68.89
N ALA A 296 3.72 -19.09 -68.76
CA ALA A 296 4.21 -19.57 -67.46
C ALA A 296 4.82 -18.44 -66.62
N GLY A 297 5.60 -17.54 -67.23
CA GLY A 297 6.11 -16.32 -66.58
C GLY A 297 4.98 -15.43 -66.06
N LEU A 298 4.00 -15.11 -66.91
CA LEU A 298 2.85 -14.29 -66.53
C LEU A 298 2.00 -14.95 -65.42
N ASN A 299 1.78 -16.27 -65.49
CA ASN A 299 1.01 -16.98 -64.47
C ASN A 299 1.75 -17.01 -63.11
N LYS A 300 3.08 -17.15 -63.12
CA LYS A 300 3.91 -17.02 -61.91
C LYS A 300 3.83 -15.62 -61.31
N GLU A 301 3.88 -14.57 -62.14
CA GLU A 301 3.73 -13.18 -61.72
C GLU A 301 2.34 -12.90 -61.13
N VAL A 302 1.27 -13.38 -61.77
CA VAL A 302 -0.11 -13.30 -61.26
C VAL A 302 -0.27 -14.05 -59.93
N SER A 303 0.38 -15.20 -59.75
CA SER A 303 0.36 -15.95 -58.49
C SER A 303 1.03 -15.16 -57.36
N ILE A 304 2.21 -14.59 -57.59
CA ILE A 304 2.96 -13.78 -56.61
C ILE A 304 2.19 -12.48 -56.29
N SER A 305 1.62 -11.83 -57.30
CA SER A 305 0.75 -10.66 -57.14
C SER A 305 -0.49 -11.01 -56.29
N THR A 306 -1.12 -12.15 -56.52
CA THR A 306 -2.25 -12.62 -55.71
C THR A 306 -1.84 -12.90 -54.25
N GLU A 307 -0.69 -13.54 -54.02
CA GLU A 307 -0.18 -13.82 -52.67
C GLU A 307 0.17 -12.53 -51.90
N THR A 308 0.84 -11.58 -52.54
CA THR A 308 1.13 -10.27 -51.96
C THR A 308 -0.13 -9.44 -51.67
N ILE A 309 -1.17 -9.53 -52.51
CA ILE A 309 -2.48 -8.91 -52.25
C ILE A 309 -3.18 -9.56 -51.05
N GLN A 310 -3.14 -10.90 -50.90
CA GLN A 310 -3.79 -11.56 -49.75
C GLN A 310 -3.02 -11.30 -48.44
N THR A 311 -1.70 -11.34 -48.45
CA THR A 311 -0.88 -11.08 -47.26
C THR A 311 -1.03 -9.63 -46.77
N THR A 312 -0.91 -8.64 -47.66
CA THR A 312 -1.17 -7.22 -47.30
C THR A 312 -2.60 -7.00 -46.82
N LYS A 313 -3.60 -7.66 -47.43
CA LYS A 313 -4.99 -7.65 -46.95
C LYS A 313 -5.13 -8.21 -45.53
N THR A 314 -4.47 -9.32 -45.20
CA THR A 314 -4.47 -9.86 -43.83
C THR A 314 -3.83 -8.90 -42.82
N GLN A 315 -2.66 -8.33 -43.16
CA GLN A 315 -1.99 -7.31 -42.34
C GLN A 315 -2.90 -6.10 -42.09
N ILE A 316 -3.62 -5.61 -43.10
CA ILE A 316 -4.60 -4.52 -42.95
C ILE A 316 -5.76 -4.92 -42.02
N THR A 317 -6.24 -6.17 -42.08
CA THR A 317 -7.29 -6.62 -41.14
C THR A 317 -6.80 -6.76 -39.71
N ASP A 318 -5.55 -7.18 -39.51
CA ASP A 318 -4.98 -7.33 -38.16
C ASP A 318 -4.59 -5.98 -37.54
N LEU A 319 -4.04 -5.05 -38.34
CA LEU A 319 -3.83 -3.66 -37.90
C LEU A 319 -5.15 -2.95 -37.55
N ARG A 320 -6.25 -3.26 -38.24
CA ARG A 320 -7.59 -2.76 -37.86
C ARG A 320 -8.07 -3.36 -36.54
N ARG A 321 -7.83 -4.65 -36.29
CA ARG A 321 -8.17 -5.33 -35.02
C ARG A 321 -7.36 -4.76 -33.85
N THR A 322 -6.06 -4.54 -34.02
CA THR A 322 -5.21 -3.96 -32.96
C THR A 322 -5.57 -2.50 -32.68
N LEU A 323 -5.86 -1.69 -33.72
CA LEU A 323 -6.37 -0.33 -33.55
C LEU A 323 -7.68 -0.31 -32.76
N GLN A 324 -8.66 -1.14 -33.13
CA GLN A 324 -9.92 -1.25 -32.39
C GLN A 324 -9.73 -1.72 -30.93
N GLY A 325 -8.80 -2.65 -30.68
CA GLY A 325 -8.46 -3.08 -29.33
C GLY A 325 -7.84 -1.96 -28.49
N LEU A 326 -6.91 -1.19 -29.05
CA LEU A 326 -6.29 -0.04 -28.40
C LEU A 326 -7.28 1.11 -28.18
N GLU A 327 -8.23 1.32 -29.09
CA GLU A 327 -9.29 2.32 -28.94
C GLU A 327 -10.28 1.94 -27.83
N ILE A 328 -10.67 0.67 -27.73
CA ILE A 328 -11.48 0.15 -26.61
C ILE A 328 -10.73 0.29 -25.27
N GLU A 329 -9.44 -0.05 -25.24
CA GLU A 329 -8.62 0.13 -24.03
C GLU A 329 -8.48 1.61 -23.64
N LEU A 330 -8.32 2.52 -24.60
CA LEU A 330 -8.31 3.96 -24.35
C LEU A 330 -9.63 4.44 -23.74
N GLN A 331 -10.79 4.01 -24.26
CA GLN A 331 -12.09 4.36 -23.68
C GLN A 331 -12.27 3.74 -22.28
N SER A 332 -11.79 2.51 -22.06
CA SER A 332 -11.75 1.85 -20.75
C SER A 332 -10.97 2.69 -19.74
N GLN A 333 -9.73 3.06 -20.07
CA GLN A 333 -8.86 3.89 -19.22
C GLN A 333 -9.44 5.29 -18.96
N LEU A 334 -10.07 5.93 -19.97
CA LEU A 334 -10.76 7.21 -19.78
C LEU A 334 -11.96 7.07 -18.82
N SER A 335 -12.74 5.99 -18.91
CA SER A 335 -13.85 5.73 -17.99
C SER A 335 -13.36 5.45 -16.55
N MET A 336 -12.26 4.70 -16.40
CA MET A 336 -11.63 4.44 -15.11
C MET A 336 -11.06 5.73 -14.50
N LYS A 337 -10.40 6.58 -15.29
CA LYS A 337 -9.93 7.90 -14.86
C LYS A 337 -11.10 8.75 -14.34
N ALA A 338 -12.18 8.88 -15.10
CA ALA A 338 -13.35 9.67 -14.70
C ALA A 338 -14.01 9.11 -13.42
N ALA A 339 -14.05 7.79 -13.23
CA ALA A 339 -14.54 7.17 -12.00
C ALA A 339 -13.65 7.50 -10.78
N LEU A 340 -12.32 7.50 -10.96
CA LEU A 340 -11.37 7.87 -9.91
C LEU A 340 -11.42 9.37 -9.57
N GLU A 341 -11.53 10.25 -10.57
CA GLU A 341 -11.68 11.70 -10.37
C GLU A 341 -12.99 12.02 -9.62
N ASN A 342 -14.10 11.38 -9.99
CA ASN A 342 -15.37 11.51 -9.26
C ASN A 342 -15.28 10.96 -7.82
N SER A 343 -14.60 9.82 -7.61
CA SER A 343 -14.39 9.27 -6.27
C SER A 343 -13.51 10.16 -5.38
N LEU A 344 -12.50 10.82 -5.96
CA LEU A 344 -11.68 11.79 -5.26
C LEU A 344 -12.54 12.99 -4.83
N ALA A 345 -13.27 13.59 -5.78
CA ALA A 345 -14.13 14.75 -5.52
C ALA A 345 -15.22 14.47 -4.45
N ASP A 346 -15.82 13.28 -4.45
CA ASP A 346 -16.76 12.85 -3.39
C ASP A 346 -16.07 12.73 -2.03
N THR A 347 -14.86 12.17 -1.95
CA THR A 347 -14.10 12.14 -0.68
C THR A 347 -13.70 13.53 -0.20
N GLU A 348 -13.22 14.41 -1.09
CA GLU A 348 -12.87 15.79 -0.77
C GLU A 348 -14.09 16.60 -0.29
N ALA A 349 -15.24 16.45 -0.96
CA ALA A 349 -16.50 17.07 -0.55
C ALA A 349 -16.96 16.59 0.85
N ARG A 350 -16.84 15.29 1.13
CA ARG A 350 -17.16 14.73 2.47
C ARG A 350 -16.23 15.25 3.55
N TYR A 351 -14.92 15.30 3.30
CA TYR A 351 -13.96 15.85 4.26
C TYR A 351 -14.15 17.35 4.47
N SER A 352 -14.44 18.12 3.41
CA SER A 352 -14.79 19.54 3.49
C SER A 352 -16.05 19.77 4.33
N ALA A 353 -17.12 19.00 4.10
CA ALA A 353 -18.35 19.07 4.89
C ALA A 353 -18.12 18.69 6.37
N MET A 354 -17.29 17.69 6.65
CA MET A 354 -16.93 17.31 8.02
C MET A 354 -16.11 18.40 8.73
N LEU A 355 -15.15 19.03 8.04
CA LEU A 355 -14.38 20.16 8.56
C LEU A 355 -15.27 21.38 8.84
N ALA A 356 -16.21 21.70 7.94
CA ALA A 356 -17.21 22.73 8.18
C ALA A 356 -18.11 22.41 9.38
N GLY A 357 -18.48 21.14 9.57
CA GLY A 357 -19.19 20.65 10.75
C GLY A 357 -18.42 20.89 12.06
N TYR A 358 -17.13 20.53 12.10
CA TYR A 358 -16.27 20.80 13.26
C TYR A 358 -16.05 22.30 13.49
N GLN A 359 -15.89 23.11 12.44
CA GLN A 359 -15.77 24.57 12.60
C GLN A 359 -17.05 25.17 13.19
N ASN A 360 -18.23 24.71 12.76
CA ASN A 360 -19.49 25.14 13.36
C ASN A 360 -19.60 24.74 14.85
N GLN A 361 -19.15 23.54 15.21
CA GLN A 361 -19.11 23.11 16.62
C GLN A 361 -18.14 23.95 17.46
N ILE A 362 -16.96 24.29 16.91
CA ILE A 362 -16.00 25.21 17.55
C ILE A 362 -16.65 26.59 17.75
N ASN A 363 -17.25 27.16 16.70
CA ASN A 363 -17.92 28.47 16.78
C ASN A 363 -19.03 28.50 17.85
N MET A 364 -19.79 27.41 18.02
CA MET A 364 -20.81 27.30 19.07
C MET A 364 -20.18 27.26 20.47
N LEU A 365 -19.17 26.41 20.69
CA LEU A 365 -18.47 26.32 21.98
C LEU A 365 -17.74 27.64 22.34
N GLU A 366 -17.20 28.35 21.36
CA GLU A 366 -16.62 29.69 21.55
C GLU A 366 -17.68 30.74 21.93
N ALA A 367 -18.89 30.66 21.34
CA ALA A 367 -20.01 31.53 21.69
C ALA A 367 -20.53 31.25 23.12
N GLU A 368 -20.76 29.98 23.47
CA GLU A 368 -21.15 29.56 24.83
C GLU A 368 -20.10 30.00 25.89
N LEU A 369 -18.81 29.83 25.59
CA LEU A 369 -17.72 30.24 26.46
C LEU A 369 -17.63 31.78 26.60
N CYS A 370 -18.00 32.53 25.55
CA CYS A 370 -18.13 33.98 25.59
C CYS A 370 -19.33 34.43 26.46
N GLU A 371 -20.48 33.79 26.31
CA GLU A 371 -21.68 34.06 27.12
C GLU A 371 -21.44 33.76 28.61
N VAL A 372 -20.81 32.62 28.93
CA VAL A 372 -20.45 32.27 30.31
C VAL A 372 -19.47 33.28 30.91
N ARG A 373 -18.49 33.78 30.14
CA ARG A 373 -17.59 34.87 30.59
C ARG A 373 -18.36 36.15 30.87
N ALA A 374 -19.25 36.57 29.96
CA ALA A 374 -20.07 37.77 30.15
C ALA A 374 -20.99 37.66 31.37
N SER A 375 -21.57 36.47 31.62
CA SER A 375 -22.38 36.20 32.80
C SER A 375 -21.57 36.25 34.10
N ILE A 376 -20.35 35.72 34.11
CA ILE A 376 -19.42 35.80 35.26
C ILE A 376 -19.01 37.25 35.52
N GLU A 377 -18.70 38.03 34.48
CA GLU A 377 -18.40 39.46 34.63
C GLU A 377 -19.59 40.24 35.19
N GLN A 378 -20.80 39.98 34.70
CA GLN A 378 -22.01 40.64 35.17
C GLN A 378 -22.29 40.30 36.65
N GLN A 379 -22.25 39.01 37.01
CA GLN A 379 -22.36 38.58 38.42
C GLN A 379 -21.28 39.23 39.29
N GLY A 380 -20.04 39.37 38.79
CA GLY A 380 -18.96 40.06 39.51
C GLY A 380 -19.27 41.54 39.81
N ARG A 381 -19.91 42.24 38.87
CA ARG A 381 -20.38 43.63 39.05
C ARG A 381 -21.52 43.69 40.07
N ASP A 382 -22.47 42.76 39.99
CA ASP A 382 -23.63 42.70 40.89
C ASP A 382 -23.22 42.35 42.34
N TYR A 383 -22.25 41.45 42.52
CA TYR A 383 -21.65 41.16 43.83
C TYR A 383 -20.87 42.35 44.38
N ALA A 384 -20.16 43.12 43.55
CA ALA A 384 -19.46 44.32 43.99
C ALA A 384 -20.43 45.42 44.45
N LEU A 385 -21.53 45.63 43.73
CA LEU A 385 -22.60 46.55 44.11
C LEU A 385 -23.28 46.12 45.42
N LEU A 386 -23.58 44.83 45.58
CA LEU A 386 -24.15 44.29 46.81
C LEU A 386 -23.19 44.43 48.01
N LEU A 387 -21.88 44.29 47.78
CA LEU A 387 -20.86 44.49 48.81
C LEU A 387 -20.73 45.96 49.24
N ASP A 388 -20.84 46.92 48.32
CA ASP A 388 -20.90 48.36 48.63
C ASP A 388 -22.13 48.70 49.48
N ILE A 389 -23.32 48.26 49.05
CA ILE A 389 -24.57 48.45 49.78
C ILE A 389 -24.49 47.81 51.17
N LYS A 390 -23.96 46.60 51.29
CA LYS A 390 -23.72 45.94 52.59
C LYS A 390 -22.78 46.75 53.47
N SER A 391 -21.68 47.24 52.91
CA SER A 391 -20.67 48.02 53.65
C SER A 391 -21.25 49.34 54.17
N ARG A 392 -22.12 50.00 53.39
CA ARG A 392 -22.84 51.20 53.83
C ARG A 392 -23.86 50.88 54.93
N LEU A 393 -24.65 49.81 54.79
CA LEU A 393 -25.59 49.36 55.83
C LEU A 393 -24.88 48.97 57.13
N GLU A 394 -23.68 48.39 57.08
CA GLU A 394 -22.88 48.09 58.26
C GLU A 394 -22.37 49.37 58.96
N GLN A 395 -22.07 50.44 58.21
CA GLN A 395 -21.76 51.77 58.77
C GLN A 395 -23.00 52.45 59.38
N GLU A 396 -24.16 52.35 58.72
CA GLU A 396 -25.45 52.83 59.24
C GLU A 396 -25.79 52.11 60.56
N ILE A 397 -25.67 50.77 60.62
CA ILE A 397 -25.86 49.98 61.85
C ILE A 397 -24.84 50.36 62.95
N ALA A 398 -23.58 50.64 62.60
CA ALA A 398 -22.57 51.07 63.56
C ALA A 398 -22.91 52.44 64.19
N THR A 399 -23.38 53.40 63.38
CA THR A 399 -23.81 54.71 63.89
C THR A 399 -25.10 54.62 64.71
N TYR A 400 -26.08 53.79 64.32
CA TYR A 400 -27.27 53.52 65.13
C TYR A 400 -26.93 52.86 66.47
N ARG A 401 -25.99 51.91 66.52
CA ARG A 401 -25.51 51.31 67.78
C ARG A 401 -24.85 52.34 68.69
N SER A 402 -23.97 53.18 68.14
CA SER A 402 -23.33 54.25 68.92
C SER A 402 -24.34 55.28 69.45
N LEU A 403 -25.39 55.60 68.68
CA LEU A 403 -26.47 56.47 69.15
C LEU A 403 -27.29 55.84 70.28
N LEU A 404 -27.51 54.53 70.27
CA LEU A 404 -28.16 53.80 71.36
C LEU A 404 -27.31 53.82 72.64
N GLU A 405 -26.02 53.48 72.52
CA GLU A 405 -25.07 53.47 73.65
C GLU A 405 -24.97 54.86 74.30
N ASN A 406 -25.00 55.94 73.50
CA ASN A 406 -25.05 57.32 73.99
C ASN A 406 -26.41 57.75 74.62
N GLN A 407 -27.49 56.97 74.44
CA GLN A 407 -28.75 57.13 75.18
C GLN A 407 -28.79 56.28 76.46
N ASP A 408 -28.23 55.07 76.44
CA ASP A 408 -28.09 54.21 77.62
C ASP A 408 -27.21 54.88 78.70
N ILE A 409 -26.13 55.57 78.28
CA ILE A 409 -25.29 56.40 79.16
C ILE A 409 -26.09 57.54 79.83
N LYS A 410 -27.19 58.02 79.23
CA LYS A 410 -28.05 59.06 79.80
C LYS A 410 -29.13 58.53 80.76
N THR A 411 -29.28 57.22 80.93
CA THR A 411 -30.33 56.62 81.78
C THR A 411 -29.82 55.89 83.02
N GLN A 412 -28.51 55.87 83.29
CA GLN A 412 -27.95 55.33 84.54
C GLN A 412 -27.99 56.33 85.71
N ILE A 413 -29.15 56.40 86.37
CA ILE A 413 -29.33 56.89 87.75
C ILE A 413 -30.00 55.73 88.54
N PRO A 414 -29.59 55.41 89.78
CA PRO A 414 -29.65 54.02 90.25
C PRO A 414 -30.98 53.60 90.89
N GLY A 415 -31.42 52.36 90.63
CA GLY A 415 -32.42 51.70 91.49
C GLY A 415 -33.12 50.45 90.92
N GLY A 416 -32.73 49.27 91.40
CA GLY A 416 -33.57 48.06 91.43
C GLY A 416 -33.68 47.22 90.13
N PRO A 417 -33.97 45.91 90.24
CA PRO A 417 -34.14 45.03 89.09
C PRO A 417 -35.59 45.01 88.58
N ILE A 418 -35.77 44.92 87.26
CA ILE A 418 -37.05 44.54 86.65
C ILE A 418 -36.81 43.36 85.69
N THR A 419 -37.36 42.20 86.04
CA THR A 419 -37.42 41.04 85.15
C THR A 419 -38.47 41.28 84.07
N ILE A 420 -38.06 41.28 82.80
CA ILE A 420 -39.00 41.27 81.66
C ILE A 420 -38.85 39.94 80.93
N SER A 421 -39.97 39.20 80.84
CA SER A 421 -40.05 37.88 80.23
C SER A 421 -40.65 37.94 78.83
N THR A 422 -39.79 37.91 77.82
CA THR A 422 -40.11 37.61 76.42
C THR A 422 -38.93 36.83 75.85
N GLY A 423 -39.10 35.77 75.06
CA GLY A 423 -40.30 35.26 74.40
C GLY A 423 -39.81 34.66 73.09
N GLY A 424 -39.63 33.34 73.05
CA GLY A 424 -38.77 32.70 72.05
C GLY A 424 -39.32 32.71 70.62
N THR A 425 -38.42 32.89 69.64
CA THR A 425 -38.70 32.72 68.22
C THR A 425 -37.75 31.69 67.63
N THR A 426 -38.27 30.73 66.86
CA THR A 426 -37.51 29.62 66.29
C THR A 426 -36.59 30.06 65.14
N THR A 427 -35.30 29.71 65.23
CA THR A 427 -34.35 29.88 64.13
C THR A 427 -34.56 28.82 63.05
N THR A 428 -35.34 29.14 62.02
CA THR A 428 -35.53 28.27 60.85
C THR A 428 -34.30 28.34 59.93
N THR A 429 -33.35 27.43 60.09
CA THR A 429 -32.16 27.34 59.23
C THR A 429 -32.51 26.75 57.86
N THR A 430 -32.83 27.61 56.89
CA THR A 430 -33.02 27.20 55.48
C THR A 430 -31.67 26.86 54.83
N THR A 431 -31.29 25.58 54.82
CA THR A 431 -30.10 25.10 54.11
C THR A 431 -30.35 25.09 52.60
N ILE A 432 -29.78 26.05 51.87
CA ILE A 432 -29.79 26.06 50.40
C ILE A 432 -28.82 24.97 49.90
N GLN A 433 -29.37 23.86 49.40
CA GLN A 433 -28.56 22.85 48.72
C GLN A 433 -28.15 23.33 47.32
N LYS A 434 -26.85 23.27 47.03
CA LYS A 434 -26.28 23.66 45.73
C LYS A 434 -26.39 22.50 44.74
N THR A 435 -27.49 22.42 44.00
CA THR A 435 -27.67 21.45 42.92
C THR A 435 -26.61 21.69 41.82
N GLN A 436 -25.68 20.75 41.65
CA GLN A 436 -24.79 20.75 40.49
C GLN A 436 -25.53 20.10 39.31
N HIS A 437 -25.94 20.90 38.34
CA HIS A 437 -26.26 20.35 37.02
C HIS A 437 -24.95 20.08 36.28
N THR A 438 -24.74 18.81 35.95
CA THR A 438 -23.66 18.35 35.08
C THR A 438 -24.19 18.23 33.65
N PHE A 439 -23.48 18.84 32.72
CA PHE A 439 -23.38 18.46 31.31
C PHE A 439 -21.95 18.78 30.85
#